data_AF-A0A1L6I1V8-F1
#
_entry.id   AF-A0A1L6I1V8-F1
#
_cell.length_a   1.000
_cell.length_b   1.000
_cell.length_c   1.000
_cell.angle_alpha   90.00
_cell.angle_beta   90.00
_cell.angle_gamma   90.00
#
_symmetry.space_group_name_H-M   'P 1'
#
loop_
_entity.id
_entity.type
_entity.pdbx_description
1 polymer ?
#
loop_
_entity_poly.entity_id
_entity_poly.type
_entity_poly.pdbx_seq_one_letter_code
_entity_poly.pdbx_strand_id
1 'polypeptide(L)'
;MRFLRYLSLLIAALAVLAPAAHALEMPNKFALDAALWLAVQQHLYRGWGPLVGAPTEIMGLLINTALACARSARREHRRASALAACAYAGMLGVFWIFNAPVNAAVATWTPATLPLDWPSYRLRWETGHASAAVLSVVALVAVLYGYVSARGHVFGERR
;
A
#
# COMPACT_ATOMS: atom_id res chain seq x y z
N MET A 1 -13.41 -13.24 15.08
CA MET A 1 -11.92 -13.16 15.12
C MET A 1 -11.23 -13.96 14.01
N ARG A 2 -11.50 -15.26 13.81
CA ARG A 2 -10.81 -16.05 12.76
C ARG A 2 -11.02 -15.48 11.35
N PHE A 3 -12.26 -15.15 10.99
CA PHE A 3 -12.59 -14.52 9.70
C PHE A 3 -11.78 -13.24 9.44
N LEU A 4 -11.73 -12.31 10.41
CA LEU A 4 -10.95 -11.07 10.29
C LEU A 4 -9.45 -11.31 10.09
N ARG A 5 -8.88 -12.38 10.65
CA ARG A 5 -7.47 -12.73 10.42
C ARG A 5 -7.22 -13.18 8.99
N TYR A 6 -8.10 -14.03 8.44
CA TYR A 6 -8.01 -14.45 7.04
C TYR A 6 -8.22 -13.29 6.09
N LEU A 7 -9.22 -12.44 6.37
CA LEU A 7 -9.49 -11.26 5.59
C LEU A 7 -8.32 -10.27 5.64
N SER A 8 -7.72 -10.04 6.81
CA SER A 8 -6.51 -9.21 6.95
C SER A 8 -5.36 -9.71 6.08
N LEU A 9 -5.14 -11.03 6.04
CA LEU A 9 -4.08 -11.63 5.21
C LEU A 9 -4.37 -11.46 3.71
N LEU A 10 -5.62 -11.67 3.28
CA LEU A 10 -6.03 -11.45 1.89
C LEU A 10 -5.82 -9.97 1.50
N ILE A 11 -6.28 -9.04 2.34
CA ILE A 11 -6.11 -7.60 2.10
C ILE A 11 -4.63 -7.23 2.04
N ALA A 12 -3.80 -7.77 2.92
CA ALA A 12 -2.36 -7.52 2.89
C ALA A 12 -1.70 -8.02 1.61
N ALA A 13 -2.10 -9.19 1.10
CA ALA A 13 -1.59 -9.69 -0.18
C ALA A 13 -1.99 -8.77 -1.34
N LEU A 14 -3.23 -8.29 -1.36
CA LEU A 14 -3.73 -7.38 -2.40
C LEU A 14 -3.09 -5.98 -2.32
N ALA A 15 -2.86 -5.46 -1.12
CA ALA A 15 -2.29 -4.13 -0.89
C ALA A 15 -0.84 -3.98 -1.39
N VAL A 16 -0.10 -5.09 -1.53
CA VAL A 16 1.26 -5.06 -2.09
C VAL A 16 1.26 -4.88 -3.60
N LEU A 17 0.22 -5.35 -4.31
CA LEU A 17 0.22 -5.49 -5.76
C LEU A 17 0.55 -4.18 -6.49
N ALA A 18 -0.22 -3.13 -6.25
CA ALA A 18 -0.05 -1.85 -6.93
C ALA A 18 1.29 -1.19 -6.61
N PRO A 19 1.65 -0.91 -5.34
CA PRO A 19 2.89 -0.19 -5.05
C PRO A 19 4.15 -1.00 -5.43
N ALA A 20 4.12 -2.33 -5.33
CA ALA A 20 5.24 -3.16 -5.80
C ALA A 20 5.38 -3.10 -7.33
N ALA A 21 4.27 -3.14 -8.08
CA ALA A 21 4.31 -2.96 -9.54
C ALA A 21 4.94 -1.61 -9.91
N HIS A 22 4.50 -0.52 -9.28
CA HIS A 22 5.10 0.80 -9.50
C HIS A 22 6.61 0.83 -9.21
N ALA A 23 7.04 0.24 -8.09
CA ALA A 23 8.46 0.18 -7.73
C ALA A 23 9.29 -0.61 -8.75
N LEU A 24 8.77 -1.73 -9.29
CA LEU A 24 9.45 -2.55 -10.29
C LEU A 24 9.47 -1.90 -11.68
N GLU A 25 8.44 -1.12 -12.02
CA GLU A 25 8.36 -0.39 -13.30
C GLU A 25 9.24 0.87 -13.31
N MET A 26 9.67 1.35 -12.14
CA MET A 26 10.34 2.63 -11.95
C MET A 26 11.55 2.87 -12.89
N PRO A 27 12.48 1.92 -13.10
CA PRO A 27 13.61 2.13 -14.02
C PRO A 27 13.17 2.44 -15.45
N ASN A 28 12.14 1.73 -15.94
CA ASN A 28 11.60 1.94 -17.28
C ASN A 28 10.82 3.26 -17.38
N LYS A 29 10.12 3.65 -16.31
CA LYS A 29 9.39 4.93 -16.27
C LYS A 29 10.29 6.13 -16.31
N PHE A 30 11.51 6.05 -15.75
CA PHE A 30 12.48 7.14 -15.83
C PHE A 30 13.02 7.38 -17.24
N ALA A 31 12.96 6.37 -18.11
CA ALA A 31 13.35 6.48 -19.52
C ALA A 31 12.24 7.03 -20.43
N LEU A 32 10.99 7.12 -19.96
CA LEU A 32 9.89 7.64 -20.75
C LEU A 32 10.05 9.15 -21.01
N ASP A 33 9.66 9.57 -22.21
CA ASP A 33 9.42 10.98 -22.50
C ASP A 33 8.16 11.50 -21.79
N ALA A 34 7.99 12.82 -21.84
CA ALA A 34 6.93 13.51 -21.12
C ALA A 34 5.52 13.12 -21.56
N ALA A 35 5.30 13.02 -22.89
CA ALA A 35 3.98 12.75 -23.45
C ALA A 35 3.56 11.30 -23.16
N LEU A 36 4.48 10.36 -23.27
CA LEU A 36 4.24 8.96 -22.97
C LEU A 36 4.04 8.72 -21.48
N TRP A 37 4.83 9.37 -20.62
CA TRP A 37 4.61 9.32 -19.17
C TRP A 37 3.21 9.86 -18.81
N LEU A 38 2.81 11.01 -19.38
CA LEU A 38 1.48 11.58 -19.15
C LEU A 38 0.36 10.63 -19.58
N ALA A 39 0.48 10.02 -20.76
CA ALA A 39 -0.50 9.06 -21.27
C ALA A 39 -0.65 7.84 -20.35
N VAL A 40 0.46 7.32 -19.82
CA VAL A 40 0.44 6.22 -18.83
C VAL A 40 -0.33 6.64 -17.57
N GLN A 41 -0.08 7.84 -17.04
CA GLN A 41 -0.79 8.32 -15.85
C GLN A 41 -2.29 8.50 -16.08
N GLN A 42 -2.69 9.04 -17.23
CA GLN A 42 -4.09 9.38 -17.52
C GLN A 42 -4.93 8.18 -17.99
N HIS A 43 -4.30 7.18 -18.60
CA HIS A 43 -4.99 6.03 -19.20
C HIS A 43 -4.70 4.72 -18.49
N LEU A 44 -3.44 4.32 -18.36
CA LEU A 44 -3.07 2.99 -17.86
C LEU A 44 -3.41 2.81 -16.37
N TYR A 45 -3.14 3.82 -15.55
CA TYR A 45 -3.38 3.75 -14.10
C TYR A 45 -4.78 4.20 -13.67
N ARG A 46 -5.65 4.57 -14.62
CA ARG A 46 -7.01 4.98 -14.29
C ARG A 46 -7.75 3.84 -13.59
N GLY A 47 -8.32 4.15 -12.42
CA GLY A 47 -9.09 3.18 -11.62
C GLY A 47 -8.28 2.42 -10.57
N TRP A 48 -6.95 2.32 -10.69
CA TRP A 48 -6.12 1.58 -9.70
C TRP A 48 -6.29 2.10 -8.26
N GLY A 49 -6.25 3.42 -8.07
CA GLY A 49 -6.45 4.04 -6.76
C GLY A 49 -7.84 3.74 -6.17
N PRO A 50 -8.94 4.14 -6.83
CA PRO A 50 -10.29 3.93 -6.29
C PRO A 50 -10.74 2.47 -6.19
N LEU A 51 -10.28 1.58 -7.08
CA LEU A 51 -10.74 0.19 -7.13
C LEU A 51 -9.89 -0.78 -6.29
N VAL A 52 -8.59 -0.50 -6.14
CA VAL A 52 -7.65 -1.41 -5.47
C VAL A 52 -6.93 -0.72 -4.32
N GLY A 53 -6.24 0.40 -4.59
CA GLY A 53 -5.40 1.09 -3.60
C GLY A 53 -6.17 1.52 -2.35
N ALA A 54 -7.08 2.50 -2.49
CA ALA A 54 -7.83 3.04 -1.37
C ALA A 54 -8.66 1.97 -0.62
N PRO A 55 -9.40 1.06 -1.29
CA PRO A 55 -10.13 0.00 -0.59
C PRO A 55 -9.21 -0.91 0.24
N THR A 56 -8.08 -1.36 -0.32
CA THR A 56 -7.19 -2.27 0.40
C THR A 56 -6.47 -1.59 1.56
N GLU A 57 -6.02 -0.35 1.40
CA GLU A 57 -5.36 0.41 2.47
C GLU A 57 -6.32 0.75 3.62
N ILE A 58 -7.52 1.24 3.30
CA ILE A 58 -8.54 1.59 4.31
C ILE A 58 -9.01 0.33 5.05
N MET A 59 -9.35 -0.74 4.33
CA MET A 59 -9.78 -1.98 4.97
C MET A 59 -8.65 -2.62 5.78
N GLY A 60 -7.41 -2.56 5.28
CA GLY A 60 -6.22 -3.01 5.98
C GLY A 60 -6.04 -2.29 7.32
N LEU A 61 -6.15 -0.96 7.32
CA LEU A 61 -6.11 -0.14 8.53
C LEU A 61 -7.22 -0.52 9.52
N LEU A 62 -8.47 -0.57 9.06
CA LEU A 62 -9.63 -0.82 9.93
C LEU A 62 -9.57 -2.22 10.56
N ILE A 63 -9.32 -3.26 9.76
CA ILE A 63 -9.27 -4.65 10.24
C ILE A 63 -8.13 -4.82 11.24
N ASN A 64 -6.93 -4.31 10.94
CA ASN A 64 -5.77 -4.50 11.81
C ASN A 64 -5.86 -3.65 13.08
N THR A 65 -6.52 -2.49 13.03
CA THR A 65 -6.87 -1.72 14.24
C THR A 65 -7.84 -2.52 15.13
N ALA A 66 -8.89 -3.09 14.56
CA ALA A 66 -9.84 -3.92 15.31
C ALA A 66 -9.14 -5.15 15.95
N LEU A 67 -8.24 -5.82 15.21
CA LEU A 67 -7.45 -6.95 15.72
C LEU A 67 -6.46 -6.53 16.82
N ALA A 68 -5.85 -5.35 16.73
CA ALA A 68 -4.95 -4.81 17.75
C ALA A 68 -5.67 -4.49 19.08
N CYS A 69 -6.91 -3.98 18.98
CA CYS A 69 -7.76 -3.64 20.12
C CYS A 69 -8.51 -4.83 20.73
N ALA A 70 -8.57 -5.97 20.04
CA ALA A 70 -9.29 -7.14 20.52
C ALA A 70 -8.64 -7.76 21.77
N ARG A 71 -9.30 -7.61 22.93
CA ARG A 71 -8.83 -8.15 24.23
C ARG A 71 -8.69 -9.67 24.26
N SER A 72 -9.44 -10.38 23.43
CA SER A 72 -9.38 -11.84 23.31
C SER A 72 -8.18 -12.35 22.51
N ALA A 73 -7.40 -11.47 21.88
CA ALA A 73 -6.21 -11.84 21.12
C ALA A 73 -4.95 -11.86 22.00
N ARG A 74 -4.07 -12.83 21.73
CA ARG A 74 -2.74 -12.90 22.36
C ARG A 74 -1.94 -11.62 22.08
N ARG A 75 -1.09 -11.26 23.04
CA ARG A 75 -0.29 -10.02 23.00
C ARG A 75 0.55 -9.87 21.74
N GLU A 76 1.18 -10.94 21.27
CA GLU A 76 1.99 -10.95 20.05
C GLU A 76 1.14 -10.63 18.81
N HIS A 77 -0.01 -11.27 18.67
CA HIS A 77 -0.94 -11.03 17.56
C HIS A 77 -1.44 -9.58 17.56
N ARG A 78 -1.73 -9.03 18.75
CA ARG A 78 -2.14 -7.63 18.89
C ARG A 78 -1.03 -6.66 18.46
N ARG A 79 0.22 -6.91 18.86
CA ARG A 79 1.38 -6.10 18.46
C ARG A 79 1.62 -6.15 16.95
N ALA A 80 1.55 -7.35 16.37
CA ALA A 80 1.67 -7.53 14.93
C ALA A 80 0.57 -6.80 14.16
N SER A 81 -0.68 -6.88 14.65
CA SER A 81 -1.80 -6.14 14.07
C SER A 81 -1.64 -4.62 14.23
N ALA A 82 -1.11 -4.15 15.36
CA ALA A 82 -0.82 -2.73 15.57
C ALA A 82 0.24 -2.22 14.59
N LEU A 83 1.32 -2.97 14.37
CA LEU A 83 2.35 -2.63 13.38
C LEU A 83 1.77 -2.56 11.97
N ALA A 84 0.95 -3.54 11.58
CA ALA A 84 0.26 -3.52 10.29
C ALA A 84 -0.66 -2.30 10.15
N ALA A 85 -1.44 -1.97 11.19
CA ALA A 85 -2.29 -0.78 11.20
C ALA A 85 -1.48 0.51 11.03
N CYS A 86 -0.34 0.65 11.73
CA CYS A 86 0.55 1.78 11.56
C CYS A 86 1.12 1.86 10.13
N ALA A 87 1.47 0.73 9.53
CA ALA A 87 1.96 0.69 8.15
C ALA A 87 0.89 1.16 7.14
N TYR A 88 -0.36 0.69 7.27
CA TYR A 88 -1.46 1.18 6.43
C TYR A 88 -1.77 2.66 6.63
N ALA A 89 -1.74 3.16 7.88
CA ALA A 89 -1.87 4.59 8.14
C ALA A 89 -0.73 5.38 7.48
N GLY A 90 0.50 4.84 7.50
CA GLY A 90 1.64 5.38 6.79
C GLY A 90 1.43 5.44 5.28
N MET A 91 0.89 4.37 4.66
CA MET A 91 0.59 4.34 3.22
C MET A 91 -0.40 5.44 2.83
N LEU A 92 -1.48 5.59 3.59
CA LEU A 92 -2.47 6.64 3.37
C LEU A 92 -1.84 8.04 3.53
N GLY A 93 -0.97 8.22 4.52
CA GLY A 93 -0.22 9.46 4.70
C GLY A 93 0.71 9.75 3.52
N VAL A 94 1.44 8.74 3.05
CA VAL A 94 2.31 8.82 1.86
C VAL A 94 1.50 9.22 0.63
N PHE A 95 0.34 8.63 0.40
CA PHE A 95 -0.54 9.00 -0.72
C PHE A 95 -0.87 10.48 -0.68
N TRP A 96 -1.32 11.02 0.45
CA TRP A 96 -1.70 12.42 0.57
C TRP A 96 -0.52 13.39 0.42
N ILE A 97 0.67 13.01 0.90
CA ILE A 97 1.86 13.85 0.84
C ILE A 97 2.50 13.80 -0.57
N PHE A 98 2.58 12.64 -1.20
CA PHE A 98 3.35 12.44 -2.43
C PHE A 98 2.46 12.36 -3.67
N ASN A 99 1.51 11.42 -3.70
CA ASN A 99 0.78 11.06 -4.92
C ASN A 99 -0.40 11.98 -5.20
N ALA A 100 -1.19 12.36 -4.20
CA ALA A 100 -2.40 13.16 -4.37
C ALA A 100 -2.12 14.53 -5.03
N PRO A 101 -1.07 15.29 -4.65
CA PRO A 101 -0.74 16.55 -5.32
C PRO A 101 -0.36 16.36 -6.79
N VAL A 102 0.36 15.28 -7.11
CA VAL A 102 0.74 14.97 -8.49
C VAL A 102 -0.49 14.56 -9.30
N ASN A 103 -1.38 13.73 -8.74
CA ASN A 103 -2.62 13.34 -9.41
C ASN A 103 -3.49 14.56 -9.73
N ALA A 104 -3.59 15.52 -8.81
CA ALA A 104 -4.32 16.76 -9.02
C ALA A 104 -3.72 17.61 -10.15
N ALA A 105 -2.40 17.70 -10.23
CA ALA A 105 -1.71 18.41 -11.31
C ALA A 105 -1.88 17.69 -12.66
N VAL A 106 -1.59 16.38 -12.71
CA VAL A 106 -1.70 15.57 -13.94
C VAL A 106 -3.11 15.57 -14.53
N ALA A 107 -4.15 15.70 -13.70
CA ALA A 107 -5.53 15.80 -14.14
C ALA A 107 -5.83 17.05 -14.98
N THR A 108 -5.02 18.12 -14.87
CA THR A 108 -5.19 19.36 -15.64
C THR A 108 -4.27 19.46 -16.85
N TRP A 109 -3.32 18.53 -16.98
CA TRP A 109 -2.31 18.57 -18.03
C TRP A 109 -2.80 17.96 -19.34
N THR A 110 -2.28 18.52 -20.43
CA THR A 110 -2.34 17.98 -21.79
C THR A 110 -0.92 17.87 -22.32
N PRO A 111 -0.68 17.12 -23.42
CA PRO A 111 0.65 17.11 -24.06
C PRO A 111 1.18 18.50 -24.43
N ALA A 112 0.30 19.48 -24.68
CA ALA A 112 0.67 20.85 -25.02
C ALA A 112 0.88 21.76 -23.80
N THR A 113 0.36 21.39 -22.63
CA THR A 113 0.37 22.22 -21.41
C THR A 113 1.21 21.61 -20.27
N LEU A 114 1.93 20.52 -20.56
CA LEU A 114 2.79 19.84 -19.61
C LEU A 114 3.98 20.74 -19.21
N PRO A 115 4.27 20.90 -17.91
CA PRO A 115 5.27 21.86 -17.46
C PRO A 115 6.70 21.36 -17.66
N LEU A 116 7.66 22.27 -17.81
CA LEU A 116 9.07 21.93 -18.05
C LEU A 116 9.69 21.11 -16.92
N ASP A 117 9.19 21.27 -15.69
CA ASP A 117 9.64 20.58 -14.49
C ASP A 117 8.87 19.28 -14.19
N TRP A 118 8.11 18.75 -15.15
CA TRP A 118 7.40 17.46 -15.04
C TRP A 118 8.24 16.29 -14.47
N PRO A 119 9.57 16.17 -14.68
CA PRO A 119 10.33 15.07 -14.09
C PRO A 119 10.32 15.09 -12.56
N SER A 120 10.13 16.27 -11.94
CA SER A 120 9.99 16.40 -10.49
C SER A 120 8.68 15.78 -9.97
N TYR A 121 7.60 15.92 -10.74
CA TYR A 121 6.30 15.30 -10.45
C TYR A 121 6.39 13.78 -10.60
N ARG A 122 7.05 13.29 -11.65
CA ARG A 122 7.36 11.87 -11.81
C ARG A 122 8.13 11.34 -10.61
N LEU A 123 9.24 11.98 -10.24
CA LEU A 123 10.06 11.56 -9.11
C LEU A 123 9.24 11.53 -7.80
N ARG A 124 8.45 12.57 -7.52
CA ARG A 124 7.59 12.64 -6.33
C ARG A 124 6.58 11.50 -6.29
N TRP A 125 5.93 11.21 -7.42
CA TRP A 125 4.91 10.19 -7.51
C TRP A 125 5.50 8.77 -7.37
N GLU A 126 6.62 8.50 -8.04
CA GLU A 126 7.35 7.24 -7.90
C GLU A 126 7.89 7.04 -6.48
N THR A 127 8.36 8.12 -5.83
CA THR A 127 8.82 8.08 -4.43
C THR A 127 7.67 7.70 -3.48
N GLY A 128 6.48 8.24 -3.71
CA GLY A 128 5.28 7.87 -2.95
C GLY A 128 4.98 6.38 -3.09
N HIS A 129 4.99 5.84 -4.31
CA HIS A 129 4.72 4.42 -4.53
C HIS A 129 5.82 3.51 -3.98
N ALA A 130 7.10 3.85 -4.11
CA ALA A 130 8.18 3.09 -3.50
C ALA A 130 8.06 3.06 -1.96
N SER A 131 7.71 4.19 -1.35
CA SER A 131 7.48 4.25 0.11
C SER A 131 6.28 3.40 0.52
N ALA A 132 5.19 3.46 -0.24
CA ALA A 132 4.02 2.61 -0.03
C ALA A 132 4.34 1.11 -0.23
N ALA A 133 5.27 0.76 -1.13
CA ALA A 133 5.69 -0.63 -1.37
C ALA A 133 6.43 -1.19 -0.16
N VAL A 134 7.34 -0.41 0.44
CA VAL A 134 8.03 -0.82 1.67
C VAL A 134 7.02 -1.01 2.81
N LEU A 135 6.11 -0.06 2.99
CA LEU A 135 5.09 -0.12 4.05
C LEU A 135 4.12 -1.29 3.86
N SER A 136 3.70 -1.58 2.63
CA SER A 136 2.80 -2.71 2.36
C SER A 136 3.47 -4.05 2.64
N VAL A 137 4.77 -4.19 2.33
CA VAL A 137 5.55 -5.38 2.71
C VAL A 137 5.68 -5.49 4.23
N VAL A 138 5.93 -4.39 4.94
CA VAL A 138 5.93 -4.38 6.42
C VAL A 138 4.59 -4.84 6.98
N ALA A 139 3.47 -4.35 6.41
CA ALA A 139 2.13 -4.78 6.81
C ALA A 139 1.92 -6.28 6.56
N LEU A 140 2.29 -6.78 5.38
CA LEU A 140 2.17 -8.19 5.02
C LEU A 140 3.00 -9.09 5.95
N VAL A 141 4.27 -8.74 6.19
CA VAL A 141 5.15 -9.50 7.11
C VAL A 141 4.59 -9.51 8.52
N ALA A 142 4.09 -8.37 9.01
CA ALA A 142 3.48 -8.29 10.33
C ALA A 142 2.22 -9.17 10.44
N VAL A 143 1.33 -9.13 9.45
CA VAL A 143 0.13 -9.98 9.42
C VAL A 143 0.48 -11.47 9.35
N LEU A 144 1.46 -11.85 8.50
CA LEU A 144 1.95 -13.22 8.40
C LEU A 144 2.55 -13.71 9.72
N TYR A 145 3.40 -12.91 10.36
CA TYR A 145 3.96 -13.23 11.68
C TYR A 145 2.84 -13.45 12.71
N GLY A 146 1.88 -12.52 12.78
CA GLY A 146 0.73 -12.64 13.68
C GLY A 146 -0.12 -13.90 13.41
N TYR A 147 -0.14 -14.38 12.17
CA TYR A 147 -0.84 -15.60 11.78
C TYR A 147 -0.08 -16.87 12.18
N VAL A 148 1.23 -16.93 11.92
CA VAL A 148 2.09 -18.08 12.23
C VAL A 148 2.25 -18.25 13.74
N SER A 149 2.53 -17.19 14.50
CA SER A 149 2.68 -17.26 15.96
C SER A 149 1.39 -17.73 16.64
N ALA A 150 0.22 -17.42 16.07
CA ALA A 150 -1.04 -17.94 16.59
C ALA A 150 -1.19 -19.47 16.43
N ARG A 151 -0.55 -20.08 15.41
CA ARG A 151 -0.59 -21.52 15.11
C ARG A 151 0.55 -22.32 15.76
N GLY A 152 1.76 -21.76 15.86
CA GLY A 152 2.91 -22.44 16.45
C GLY A 152 2.69 -22.92 17.89
N HIS A 153 1.91 -22.18 18.67
CA HIS A 153 1.53 -22.57 20.02
C HIS A 153 0.58 -23.77 20.10
N VAL A 154 -0.16 -24.12 19.04
CA VAL A 154 -1.10 -25.26 19.04
C VAL A 154 -0.37 -26.61 18.96
N PHE A 155 0.88 -26.61 18.50
CA PHE A 155 1.72 -27.81 18.40
C PHE A 155 2.76 -27.93 19.52
N GLY A 156 3.06 -26.85 20.23
CA GLY A 156 3.99 -26.84 21.37
C GLY A 156 3.39 -27.34 22.69
N GLU A 157 2.07 -27.31 22.86
CA GLU A 157 1.38 -27.79 24.07
C GLU A 157 1.02 -29.29 24.01
N ARG A 158 1.43 -30.01 22.95
CA ARG A 158 1.24 -31.47 22.80
C ARG A 158 2.54 -32.27 22.91
N ARG A 159 3.46 -31.84 23.76
CA ARG A 159 4.63 -32.63 24.17
C ARG A 159 4.80 -32.54 25.67
#